data_AF-A0A0F2PS37-F1
#
_entry.id   AF-A0A0F2PS37-F1
#
_cell.length_a   1.000
_cell.length_b   1.000
_cell.length_c   1.000
_cell.angle_alpha   90.00
_cell.angle_beta   90.00
_cell.angle_gamma   90.00
#
_symmetry.space_group_name_H-M   'P 1'
#
loop_
_entity.id
_entity.type
_entity.pdbx_description
1 polymer ?
#
loop_
_entity_poly.entity_id
_entity_poly.type
_entity_poly.pdbx_seq_one_letter_code
_entity_poly.pdbx_strand_id
1 'polypeptide(L)'
;MVEDITERKLTEEVLTKRLAYEKMTSEISLLGVMVENINEFQEKCLEIMGKFLDVSEIYIYEYIHKTELFINTFFWASPDMVSKLNRCASVACRDSLANADD
;
A
#
# COMPACT_ATOMS: atom_id res chain seq x y z
N MET A 1 -12.19 32.53 -29.78
CA MET A 1 -11.68 31.20 -30.18
C MET A 1 -11.37 30.46 -28.89
N VAL A 2 -12.04 29.35 -28.62
CA VAL A 2 -11.73 28.48 -27.48
C VAL A 2 -10.80 27.41 -28.03
N GLU A 3 -9.53 27.41 -27.61
CA GLU A 3 -8.59 26.37 -28.01
C GLU A 3 -9.03 25.03 -27.41
N ASP A 4 -9.01 23.97 -28.22
CA ASP A 4 -9.21 22.61 -27.75
C ASP A 4 -7.98 22.18 -26.95
N ILE A 5 -8.08 22.36 -25.64
CA ILE A 5 -7.00 22.09 -24.66
C ILE A 5 -7.03 20.65 -24.14
N THR A 6 -7.86 19.78 -24.71
CA THR A 6 -8.12 18.42 -24.20
C THR A 6 -6.87 17.56 -24.23
N GLU A 7 -6.14 17.52 -25.35
CA GLU A 7 -4.90 16.73 -25.49
C GLU A 7 -3.80 17.22 -24.55
N ARG A 8 -3.67 18.54 -24.40
CA ARG A 8 -2.66 19.16 -23.53
C ARG A 8 -2.92 18.82 -22.06
N LYS A 9 -4.17 18.91 -21.60
CA LYS A 9 -4.55 18.57 -20.22
C LYS A 9 -4.35 17.09 -19.91
N LEU A 10 -4.74 16.21 -20.83
CA LEU A 10 -4.51 14.77 -20.66
C LEU A 10 -3.01 14.44 -20.58
N THR A 11 -2.20 15.07 -21.44
CA THR A 11 -0.74 14.90 -21.41
C THR A 11 -0.15 15.39 -20.08
N GLU A 12 -0.60 16.54 -19.59
CA GLU A 12 -0.16 17.10 -18.31
C GLU A 12 -0.54 16.21 -17.12
N GLU A 13 -1.75 15.64 -17.10
CA GLU A 13 -2.18 14.68 -16.08
C GLU A 13 -1.36 13.39 -16.09
N VAL A 14 -1.08 12.83 -17.27
CA VAL A 14 -0.27 11.62 -17.41
C VAL A 14 1.16 11.86 -16.92
N LEU A 15 1.77 12.98 -17.31
CA LEU A 15 3.11 13.35 -16.87
C LEU A 15 3.16 13.59 -15.35
N THR A 16 2.16 14.29 -14.81
CA THR A 16 2.06 14.54 -13.36
C THR A 16 1.94 13.25 -12.58
N LYS A 17 1.06 12.34 -13.02
CA LYS A 17 0.94 11.01 -12.42
C LYS A 17 2.27 10.27 -12.47
N ARG A 18 2.91 10.21 -13.64
CA ARG A 18 4.18 9.51 -13.82
C ARG A 18 5.28 10.03 -12.88
N LEU A 19 5.45 11.36 -12.81
CA LEU A 19 6.43 11.98 -11.92
C LEU A 19 6.15 11.65 -10.44
N ALA A 20 4.87 11.60 -10.06
CA ALA A 20 4.48 11.23 -8.70
C ALA A 20 4.88 9.78 -8.37
N TYR A 21 4.65 8.84 -9.30
CA TYR A 21 5.07 7.43 -9.16
C TYR A 21 6.59 7.27 -9.15
N GLU A 22 7.30 7.98 -10.02
CA GLU A 22 8.77 7.99 -10.07
C GLU A 22 9.36 8.54 -8.76
N LYS A 23 8.74 9.57 -8.18
CA LYS A 23 9.14 10.09 -6.87
C LYS A 23 8.97 9.05 -5.76
N MET A 24 7.78 8.43 -5.66
CA MET A 24 7.50 7.41 -4.65
C MET A 24 8.50 6.25 -4.73
N THR A 25 8.71 5.71 -5.93
CA THR A 25 9.63 4.59 -6.15
C THR A 25 11.08 4.97 -5.87
N SER A 26 11.50 6.19 -6.20
CA SER A 26 12.83 6.70 -5.88
C SER A 26 13.06 6.86 -4.38
N GLU A 27 12.05 7.34 -3.64
CA GLU A 27 12.09 7.48 -2.18
C GLU A 27 12.24 6.12 -1.48
N ILE A 28 11.44 5.13 -1.88
CA ILE A 28 11.55 3.75 -1.39
C ILE A 28 12.93 3.16 -1.72
N SER A 29 13.42 3.39 -2.93
CA SER A 29 14.75 2.91 -3.35
C SER A 29 15.87 3.51 -2.51
N LEU A 30 15.79 4.82 -2.22
CA LEU A 30 16.75 5.52 -1.36
C LEU A 30 16.76 4.96 0.07
N LEU A 31 15.57 4.69 0.63
CA LEU A 31 15.45 4.02 1.93
C LEU A 31 16.07 2.62 1.93
N GLY A 32 15.89 1.88 0.84
CA GLY A 32 16.45 0.53 0.69
C GLY A 32 17.98 0.51 0.65
N VAL A 33 18.63 1.57 0.14
CA VAL A 33 20.10 1.67 0.15
C VAL A 33 20.67 1.92 1.55
N MET A 34 19.92 2.62 2.40
CA MET A 34 20.34 3.00 3.76
C MET A 34 19.80 2.07 4.85
N VAL A 35 19.23 0.91 4.48
CA VAL A 35 18.56 0.03 5.43
C VAL A 35 19.54 -0.68 6.36
N GLU A 36 19.33 -0.51 7.66
CA GLU A 36 19.99 -1.32 8.70
C GLU A 36 19.01 -2.34 9.32
N ASN A 37 17.71 -2.01 9.32
CA ASN A 37 16.63 -2.86 9.83
C ASN A 37 15.56 -3.08 8.75
N ILE A 38 15.44 -4.33 8.28
CA ILE A 38 14.51 -4.71 7.22
C ILE A 38 13.05 -4.53 7.65
N ASN A 39 12.71 -4.81 8.90
CA ASN A 39 11.34 -4.71 9.40
C ASN A 39 10.88 -3.25 9.39
N GLU A 40 11.70 -2.33 9.91
CA GLU A 40 11.42 -0.89 9.87
C GLU A 40 11.34 -0.35 8.43
N PHE A 41 12.16 -0.90 7.53
CA PHE A 41 12.09 -0.57 6.12
C PHE A 41 10.77 -1.01 5.49
N GLN A 42 10.32 -2.23 5.76
CA GLN A 42 9.04 -2.74 5.27
C GLN A 42 7.87 -1.90 5.78
N GLU A 43 7.86 -1.54 7.07
CA GLU A 43 6.84 -0.66 7.66
C GLU A 43 6.81 0.73 6.98
N LYS A 44 7.98 1.37 6.81
CA LYS A 44 8.07 2.67 6.12
C LYS A 44 7.65 2.59 4.66
N CYS A 45 7.98 1.51 3.97
CA CYS A 45 7.55 1.29 2.59
C CYS A 45 6.02 1.22 2.49
N LEU A 46 5.39 0.45 3.38
CA LEU A 46 3.93 0.34 3.43
C LEU A 46 3.27 1.69 3.71
N GLU A 47 3.84 2.49 4.62
CA GLU A 47 3.33 3.83 4.91
C GLU A 47 3.43 4.78 3.71
N ILE A 48 4.58 4.79 3.01
CA ILE A 48 4.78 5.63 1.82
C ILE A 48 3.80 5.23 0.72
N MET A 49 3.70 3.93 0.41
CA MET A 49 2.78 3.43 -0.60
C MET A 49 1.32 3.70 -0.21
N GLY A 50 0.97 3.49 1.05
CA GLY A 50 -0.37 3.69 1.58
C GLY A 50 -0.85 5.12 1.42
N LYS A 51 -0.01 6.08 1.85
CA LYS A 51 -0.27 7.51 1.72
C LYS A 51 -0.29 7.97 0.27
N PHE A 52 0.60 7.44 -0.56
CA PHE A 52 0.70 7.84 -1.97
C PHE A 52 -0.46 7.34 -2.82
N LEU A 53 -0.84 6.07 -2.65
CA LEU A 53 -1.92 5.44 -3.43
C LEU A 53 -3.31 5.83 -2.92
N ASP A 54 -3.39 6.52 -1.78
CA ASP A 54 -4.65 6.89 -1.11
C ASP A 54 -5.56 5.68 -0.87
N VAL A 55 -4.95 4.58 -0.42
CA VAL A 55 -5.65 3.33 -0.11
C VAL A 55 -5.92 3.23 1.38
N SER A 56 -6.92 2.41 1.73
CA SER A 56 -7.29 2.25 3.13
C SER A 56 -6.30 1.38 3.90
N GLU A 57 -5.74 0.33 3.27
CA GLU A 57 -4.79 -0.61 3.85
C GLU A 57 -3.81 -1.18 2.81
N ILE A 58 -2.62 -1.57 3.27
CA ILE A 58 -1.64 -2.37 2.51
C ILE A 58 -1.03 -3.42 3.44
N TYR A 59 -0.78 -4.62 2.90
CA TYR A 59 -0.28 -5.77 3.65
C TYR A 59 0.93 -6.42 2.98
N ILE A 60 1.82 -7.01 3.78
CA ILE A 60 2.82 -7.99 3.34
C ILE A 60 2.43 -9.34 3.91
N TYR A 61 2.25 -10.30 3.01
CA TYR A 61 2.00 -11.69 3.37
C TYR A 61 3.24 -12.53 3.08
N GLU A 62 3.63 -13.35 4.04
CA GLU A 62 4.60 -14.42 3.86
C GLU A 62 3.86 -15.73 3.68
N TYR A 63 4.20 -16.48 2.64
CA TYR A 63 3.65 -17.81 2.42
C TYR A 63 4.53 -18.87 3.07
N ILE A 64 3.95 -19.67 3.96
CA ILE A 64 4.64 -20.75 4.66
C ILE A 64 4.25 -22.08 4.05
N HIS A 65 5.13 -22.63 3.21
CA HIS A 65 4.92 -23.91 2.52
C HIS A 65 4.59 -25.08 3.45
N LYS A 66 5.16 -25.13 4.67
CA LYS A 66 4.94 -26.24 5.60
C LYS A 66 3.49 -26.36 6.07
N THR A 67 2.82 -25.22 6.24
CA THR A 67 1.44 -25.15 6.73
C THR A 67 0.46 -24.77 5.62
N GLU A 68 0.97 -24.44 4.43
CA GLU A 68 0.21 -23.88 3.31
C GLU A 68 -0.60 -22.63 3.68
N LEU A 69 -0.06 -21.83 4.62
CA LEU A 69 -0.73 -20.63 5.13
C LEU A 69 -0.04 -19.36 4.65
N PHE A 70 -0.84 -18.32 4.42
CA PHE A 70 -0.36 -16.95 4.31
C PHE A 70 -0.42 -16.29 5.68
N ILE A 71 0.73 -15.85 6.18
CA ILE A 71 0.83 -15.10 7.42
C ILE A 71 1.00 -13.62 7.06
N ASN A 72 0.13 -12.77 7.63
CA ASN A 72 0.35 -11.34 7.59
C ASN A 72 1.55 -10.99 8.48
N THR A 73 2.61 -10.44 7.88
CA THR A 73 3.84 -10.08 8.61
C THR A 73 3.90 -8.60 8.92
N PHE A 74 3.41 -7.77 8.00
CA PHE A 74 3.33 -6.33 8.16
C PHE A 74 2.03 -5.81 7.58
N PHE A 75 1.52 -4.74 8.18
CA PHE A 75 0.38 -4.00 7.66
C PHE A 75 0.54 -2.51 7.90
N TRP A 76 -0.06 -1.73 7.01
CA TRP A 76 -0.32 -0.31 7.22
C TRP A 76 -1.79 -0.05 6.98
N ALA A 77 -2.40 0.78 7.82
CA ALA A 77 -3.77 1.24 7.69
C ALA A 77 -3.81 2.76 7.73
N SER A 78 -4.70 3.36 6.94
CA SER A 78 -4.87 4.80 6.94
C SER A 78 -5.40 5.30 8.30
N PRO A 79 -5.05 6.52 8.72
CA PRO A 79 -5.55 7.09 9.98
C PRO A 79 -7.08 7.05 10.10
N ASP A 80 -7.76 7.26 8.97
CA ASP A 80 -9.22 7.22 8.89
C ASP A 80 -9.76 5.83 9.21
N MET A 81 -9.07 4.76 8.80
CA MET A 81 -9.45 3.41 9.17
C MET A 81 -9.15 3.10 10.63
N VAL A 82 -7.97 3.47 11.14
CA VAL A 82 -7.63 3.27 12.56
C VAL A 82 -8.68 3.94 13.47
N SER A 83 -9.18 5.11 13.07
CA SER A 83 -10.27 5.81 13.77
C SER A 83 -11.61 5.05 13.73
N LYS A 84 -11.88 4.28 12.68
CA LYS A 84 -13.07 3.42 12.53
C LYS A 84 -12.91 2.11 13.29
N LEU A 85 -11.72 1.52 13.31
CA LEU A 85 -11.44 0.29 14.06
C LEU A 85 -11.55 0.50 15.57
N ASN A 86 -11.05 1.61 16.10
CA ASN A 86 -11.26 2.00 17.50
C ASN A 86 -12.75 2.21 17.84
N ARG A 87 -13.58 2.49 16.83
CA ARG A 87 -15.04 2.61 16.95
C ARG A 87 -15.77 1.26 16.78
N CYS A 88 -15.10 0.26 16.18
CA CYS A 88 -15.63 -1.05 15.81
C CYS A 88 -14.91 -2.23 16.49
N ALA A 89 -14.27 -2.03 17.65
CA ALA A 89 -13.60 -3.06 18.45
C ALA A 89 -14.53 -4.16 19.04
N SER A 90 -15.64 -4.48 18.35
CA SER A 90 -16.53 -5.62 18.64
C SER A 90 -16.64 -6.62 17.49
N VAL A 91 -16.01 -6.41 16.33
CA VAL A 91 -16.05 -7.39 15.24
C VAL A 91 -14.63 -7.91 14.95
N ALA A 92 -14.34 -9.07 15.53
CA ALA A 92 -13.17 -9.86 15.23
C ALA A 92 -13.11 -10.16 13.72
N CYS A 93 -12.09 -9.67 13.03
CA CYS A 93 -11.74 -10.18 11.70
C CYS A 93 -11.10 -11.55 11.91
N ARG A 94 -11.94 -12.58 11.76
CA ARG A 94 -11.52 -13.98 11.73
C ARG A 94 -11.18 -14.28 10.27
N ASP A 95 -9.91 -14.18 9.90
CA ASP A 95 -9.48 -14.64 8.58
C ASP A 95 -9.53 -16.17 8.55
N SER A 96 -10.71 -16.65 8.17
CA SER A 96 -10.93 -18.03 7.76
C SER A 96 -10.74 -18.05 6.24
N LEU A 97 -9.54 -18.38 5.79
CA LEU A 97 -9.38 -19.00 4.46
C LEU A 97 -9.25 -20.50 4.66
N ALA A 98 -10.32 -21.09 5.20
CA ALA A 98 -10.69 -22.45 4.88
C ALA A 98 -11.62 -22.33 3.68
N ASN A 99 -11.10 -22.64 2.48
CA ASN A 99 -11.84 -23.14 1.33
C ASN A 99 -10.83 -23.53 0.24
N ALA A 100 -10.38 -24.77 0.30
CA ALA A 100 -9.98 -25.52 -0.88
C ALA A 100 -10.82 -26.81 -0.83
N ASP A 101 -11.97 -26.77 -1.49
CA ASP A 101 -12.74 -27.94 -1.90
C ASP A 101 -11.99 -28.60 -3.08
N ASP A 102 -11.42 -29.80 -2.86
CA ASP A 102 -11.71 -31.09 -3.56
C ASP A 102 -10.81 -32.21 -2.98
#